data_AF-A0A2E4HAE9-F1
#
_entry.id   AF-A0A2E4HAE9-F1
#
_cell.length_a   1.000
_cell.length_b   1.000
_cell.length_c   1.000
_cell.angle_alpha   90.00
_cell.angle_beta   90.00
_cell.angle_gamma   90.00
#
_symmetry.space_group_name_H-M   'P 1'
#
loop_
_entity.id
_entity.type
_entity.pdbx_description
1 polymer ?
#
loop_
_entity_poly.entity_id
_entity_poly.type
_entity_poly.pdbx_seq_one_letter_code
_entity_poly.pdbx_strand_id
1 'polypeptide(L)' 'GKRLNRAGEIVIFAQAQRTQGRNREDAMDRLGVLLSEAGRAPKKRLKTKPSRKAVKARIQRKQRLGQKKQLRRKPLFD' A
#
# COMPACT_ATOMS: atom_id res chain seq x y z
N GLY A 1 -5.67 5.55 17.40
CA GLY A 1 -4.89 6.74 17.79
C GLY A 1 -5.14 7.05 19.26
N LYS A 2 -4.25 7.79 19.94
CA LYS A 2 -4.39 8.10 21.38
C LYS A 2 -5.32 9.29 21.70
N ARG A 3 -5.86 9.95 20.67
CA ARG A 3 -6.62 11.21 20.79
C ARG A 3 -8.15 11.06 20.69
N LEU A 4 -8.66 9.84 20.47
CA LEU A 4 -10.11 9.57 20.39
C LEU A 4 -10.58 8.93 21.70
N ASN A 5 -11.61 9.50 22.33
CA ASN A 5 -12.20 8.92 23.54
C ASN A 5 -13.31 7.90 23.20
N ARG A 6 -13.88 7.25 24.22
CA ARG A 6 -14.96 6.25 24.04
C ARG A 6 -16.27 6.84 23.54
N ALA A 7 -16.48 8.15 23.71
CA ALA A 7 -17.64 8.88 23.21
C ALA A 7 -17.47 9.32 21.74
N GLY A 8 -16.32 9.06 21.12
CA GLY A 8 -16.03 9.46 19.74
C GLY A 8 -15.54 10.90 19.58
N GLU A 9 -15.17 11.57 20.68
CA GLU A 9 -14.66 12.93 20.66
C GLU A 9 -13.13 12.94 20.50
N ILE A 10 -12.63 13.92 19.74
CA ILE A 10 -11.19 14.15 19.56
C ILE A 10 -10.72 15.11 20.64
N VAL A 11 -9.85 14.64 21.53
CA VAL A 11 -9.26 15.44 22.61
C VAL A 11 -7.85 15.88 22.23
N ILE A 12 -7.61 17.19 22.20
CA ILE A 12 -6.31 17.81 21.90
C ILE A 12 -5.82 18.56 23.14
N PHE A 13 -4.65 18.15 23.65
CA PHE A 13 -3.98 18.84 24.75
C PHE A 13 -2.93 19.81 24.19
N ALA A 14 -3.01 21.08 24.60
CA ALA A 14 -2.03 22.12 24.29
C ALA A 14 -1.64 22.86 25.59
N GLN A 15 -0.38 22.69 26.01
CA GLN A 15 0.17 23.23 27.26
C GLN A 15 1.61 23.76 27.10
N ALA A 16 2.04 23.99 25.85
CA ALA A 16 3.42 24.34 25.55
C ALA A 16 3.73 25.82 25.77
N GLN A 17 2.71 26.68 25.76
CA GLN A 17 2.84 28.13 25.81
C GLN A 17 2.41 28.67 27.16
N ARG A 18 2.97 29.83 27.54
CA ARG A 18 2.66 30.51 28.81
C ARG A 18 1.23 31.07 28.84
N THR A 19 0.68 31.48 27.70
CA THR A 19 -0.65 32.11 27.62
C THR A 19 -1.69 31.15 27.07
N GLN A 20 -2.91 31.23 27.60
CA GLN A 20 -4.03 30.40 27.15
C GLN A 20 -4.37 30.66 25.67
N GLY A 21 -4.30 31.92 25.21
CA GLY A 21 -4.56 32.28 23.81
C GLY A 21 -3.65 31.54 22.84
N ARG A 22 -2.34 31.52 23.11
CA ARG A 22 -1.38 30.78 22.28
C ARG A 22 -1.57 29.26 22.36
N ASN A 23 -1.95 28.72 23.52
CA ASN A 23 -2.28 27.31 23.62
C ASN A 23 -3.56 26.96 22.83
N ARG A 24 -4.54 27.88 22.76
CA ARG A 24 -5.75 27.70 21.97
C ARG A 24 -5.45 27.71 20.48
N GLU A 25 -4.60 28.63 20.01
CA GLU A 25 -4.13 28.68 18.63
C GLU A 25 -3.40 27.37 18.26
N ASP A 26 -2.44 26.94 19.08
CA ASP A 26 -1.71 25.67 18.87
C ASP A 26 -2.66 24.46 18.82
N ALA A 27 -3.67 24.41 19.69
CA ALA A 27 -4.69 23.35 19.65
C ALA A 27 -5.49 23.34 18.33
N MET A 28 -5.84 24.52 17.82
CA MET A 28 -6.57 24.67 16.55
C MET A 28 -5.69 24.28 15.35
N ASP A 29 -4.43 24.68 15.34
CA ASP A 29 -3.48 24.30 14.28
C ASP A 29 -3.28 22.79 14.23
N ARG A 30 -3.10 22.15 15.38
CA ARG A 30 -3.00 20.69 15.50
C ARG A 30 -4.25 19.97 15.00
N LEU A 31 -5.42 20.52 15.28
CA LEU A 31 -6.69 20.00 14.77
C LEU A 31 -6.74 20.11 13.24
N GLY A 32 -6.37 21.27 12.70
CA GLY A 32 -6.34 21.54 11.26
C GLY A 32 -5.42 20.57 10.50
N VAL A 33 -4.21 20.31 11.03
CA VAL A 33 -3.28 19.32 10.46
C VAL A 33 -3.90 17.93 10.46
N LEU A 34 -4.48 17.50 11.60
CA LEU A 34 -5.09 16.19 11.74
C LEU A 34 -6.24 15.97 10.75
N LEU A 35 -7.09 16.99 10.58
CA LEU A 35 -8.18 16.94 9.61
C LEU A 35 -7.66 16.93 8.16
N SER A 36 -6.61 17.69 7.87
CA SER A 36 -5.99 17.72 6.53
C SER A 36 -5.39 16.37 6.15
N GLU A 37 -4.72 15.70 7.09
CA GLU A 37 -4.20 14.35 6.89
C GLU A 37 -5.33 13.32 6.73
N ALA A 38 -6.36 13.40 7.57
CA ALA A 38 -7.51 12.49 7.51
C ALA A 38 -8.34 12.66 6.23
N GLY A 39 -8.45 13.88 5.72
CA GLY A 39 -9.14 14.19 4.47
C GLY A 39 -8.37 13.74 3.22
N ARG A 40 -7.07 13.41 3.35
CA ARG A 40 -6.25 12.96 2.22
C ARG A 40 -6.59 11.52 1.87
N ALA A 41 -7.46 11.34 0.88
CA ALA A 41 -7.75 10.02 0.33
C ALA A 41 -6.48 9.37 -0.24
N PRO A 42 -6.13 8.13 0.14
CA PRO A 42 -4.99 7.43 -0.44
C PRO A 42 -5.25 7.17 -1.92
N LYS A 43 -4.22 7.38 -2.76
CA LYS A 43 -4.33 7.10 -4.20
C LYS A 43 -4.65 5.62 -4.40
N LYS A 44 -5.74 5.34 -5.13
CA LYS A 44 -6.13 3.97 -5.46
C LYS A 44 -4.96 3.25 -6.13
N ARG A 45 -4.57 2.11 -5.55
CA ARG A 45 -3.58 1.22 -6.18
C ARG A 45 -4.20 0.59 -7.43
N LEU A 46 -3.58 0.82 -8.57
CA LEU A 46 -3.87 0.07 -9.79
C LEU A 46 -3.04 -1.22 -9.80
N LYS A 47 -3.69 -2.35 -10.07
CA LYS A 47 -2.98 -3.64 -10.20
C LYS A 47 -2.01 -3.55 -11.37
N THR A 48 -0.77 -3.92 -11.15
CA THR A 48 0.24 -3.99 -12.22
C THR A 48 0.03 -5.25 -13.05
N LYS A 49 0.25 -5.15 -14.37
CA LYS A 49 0.34 -6.32 -15.24
C LYS A 49 1.63 -7.09 -14.92
N PRO A 50 1.69 -8.42 -15.13
CA PRO A 50 2.94 -9.17 -15.03
C PRO A 50 4.02 -8.57 -15.93
N SER A 51 5.28 -8.60 -15.49
CA SER A 51 6.38 -8.02 -16.27
C SER A 51 6.61 -8.80 -17.57
N ARG A 52 7.11 -8.11 -18.61
CA ARG A 52 7.48 -8.75 -19.88
C ARG A 52 8.48 -9.90 -19.67
N LYS A 53 9.42 -9.73 -18.73
CA LYS A 53 10.39 -10.77 -18.33
C LYS A 53 9.68 -12.00 -17.76
N ALA A 54 8.70 -11.83 -16.87
CA ALA A 54 7.94 -12.95 -16.31
C ALA A 54 7.15 -13.69 -17.38
N VAL A 55 6.54 -12.96 -18.32
CA VAL A 55 5.80 -13.55 -19.46
C VAL A 55 6.75 -14.36 -20.36
N LYS A 56 7.92 -13.79 -20.73
CA LYS A 56 8.94 -14.48 -21.54
C LYS A 56 9.47 -15.74 -20.85
N ALA A 57 9.80 -15.63 -19.56
CA ALA A 57 10.30 -16.77 -18.77
C ALA A 57 9.27 -17.91 -18.70
N ARG A 58 7.98 -17.59 -18.52
CA ARG A 58 6.90 -18.59 -18.54
C ARG A 58 6.84 -19.33 -19.88
N ILE A 59 6.90 -18.61 -21.00
CA ILE A 59 6.86 -19.20 -22.34
C ILE A 59 8.07 -20.10 -22.58
N GLN A 60 9.27 -19.62 -22.26
CA GLN A 60 10.49 -20.41 -22.38
C GLN A 60 10.45 -21.67 -21.52
N ARG A 61 9.91 -21.58 -20.30
CA ARG A 61 9.72 -22.76 -19.43
C ARG A 61 8.76 -23.75 -20.07
N LYS A 62 7.63 -23.28 -20.62
CA LYS A 62 6.66 -24.13 -21.34
C LYS A 62 7.32 -24.85 -22.53
N GLN A 63 8.13 -24.14 -23.33
CA GLN A 63 8.85 -24.73 -24.47
C GLN A 63 9.86 -25.80 -24.04
N ARG A 64 10.70 -25.51 -23.04
CA ARG A 64 11.66 -26.48 -22.49
C ARG A 64 10.98 -27.75 -22.00
N LEU A 65 9.85 -27.62 -21.31
CA LEU A 65 9.07 -28.78 -20.85
C LEU A 65 8.48 -29.57 -22.03
N GLY A 66 8.03 -28.89 -23.09
CA GLY A 66 7.56 -29.53 -24.32
C GLY A 66 8.66 -30.35 -25.01
N GLN A 67 9.83 -29.75 -25.21
CA GLN A 67 10.99 -30.43 -25.79
C GLN A 67 11.42 -31.63 -24.94
N LYS A 68 11.51 -31.46 -23.62
CA LYS A 68 11.82 -32.56 -22.69
C LYS A 68 10.83 -33.71 -22.79
N LYS A 69 9.54 -33.44 -23.03
CA LYS A 69 8.52 -34.48 -23.23
C LYS A 69 8.63 -35.15 -24.59
N GLN A 70 8.96 -34.41 -25.65
CA GLN A 70 9.18 -34.98 -26.99
C GLN A 70 10.36 -35.96 -26.97
N LEU A 71 11.48 -35.57 -26.36
CA LEU A 71 12.68 -36.42 -26.25
C LEU A 71 12.46 -37.70 -25.42
N ARG A 72 11.41 -37.75 -24.59
CA ARG A 72 11.04 -38.96 -23.84
C ARG A 72 10.17 -39.94 -24.63
N ARG A 73 9.63 -39.54 -25.79
CA ARG A 73 8.87 -40.46 -26.62
C ARG A 73 9.81 -41.55 -27.13
N LYS A 74 9.37 -42.80 -27.07
CA LYS A 74 10.11 -43.90 -27.71
C LYS A 74 10.26 -43.57 -29.20
N PRO A 75 11.44 -43.78 -29.79
CA PRO A 75 11.59 -43.64 -31.24
C PRO A 75 10.58 -44.56 -31.91
N LEU A 76 9.88 -44.02 -32.92
CA LEU A 76 9.16 -44.84 -33.88
C LEU A 76 10.25 -45.52 -34.71
N PHE A 77 10.56 -46.76 -34.39
CA PHE A 77 11.26 -47.64 -35.32
C PHE A 77 10.22 -48.08 -36.35
N ASP A 78 10.57 -47.97 -37.62
CA ASP A 78 9.96 -48.72 -38.72
C ASP A 78 10.61 -50.11 -38.77
#